data_AF-A0A967T9T2-F1
#
_entry.id   AF-A0A967T9T2-F1
#
_cell.length_a   1.000
_cell.length_b   1.000
_cell.length_c   1.000
_cell.angle_alpha   90.00
_cell.angle_beta   90.00
_cell.angle_gamma   90.00
#
_symmetry.space_group_name_H-M   'P 1'
#
loop_
_entity.id
_entity.type
_entity.pdbx_description
1 polymer ?
#
loop_
_entity_poly.entity_id
_entity_poly.type
_entity_poly.pdbx_seq_one_letter_code
_entity_poly.pdbx_strand_id
1 'polypeptide(L)' 'MTSKKSTDYLEYVSLGGEIAAALSIPIFLGYWLDSYFGLSPWLLLVGCVVGIINIFILIFRLSDRLNKE' A
#
# COMPACT_ATOMS: atom_id res chain seq x y z
N MET A 1 0.14 -10.16 -35.65
CA MET A 1 0.97 -9.30 -34.80
C MET A 1 0.10 -8.84 -33.63
N THR A 2 -0.14 -9.72 -32.66
CA THR A 2 -1.12 -9.48 -31.58
C THR A 2 -0.61 -10.12 -30.29
N SER A 3 0.28 -9.44 -29.58
CA SER A 3 0.69 -9.79 -28.22
C SER A 3 0.67 -8.51 -27.38
N LYS A 4 -0.51 -8.11 -26.93
CA LYS A 4 -0.72 -6.95 -26.04
C LYS A 4 -1.91 -7.18 -25.11
N LYS A 5 -1.98 -8.36 -24.48
CA LYS A 5 -3.04 -8.72 -23.51
C LYS A 5 -2.50 -9.22 -22.16
N SER A 6 -1.20 -9.52 -22.07
CA SER A 6 -0.55 -10.04 -20.86
C SER A 6 -0.07 -8.94 -19.90
N THR A 7 0.12 -7.72 -20.39
CA THR A 7 0.61 -6.57 -19.59
C THR A 7 -0.39 -6.15 -18.53
N ASP A 8 -1.67 -6.07 -18.85
CA ASP A 8 -2.68 -5.53 -17.94
C ASP A 8 -2.82 -6.39 -16.67
N TYR A 9 -2.80 -7.72 -16.81
CA TYR A 9 -2.84 -8.63 -15.66
C TYR A 9 -1.62 -8.50 -14.75
N LEU A 10 -0.43 -8.32 -15.34
CA LEU A 10 0.80 -8.07 -14.58
C LEU A 10 0.74 -6.73 -13.84
N GLU A 11 0.14 -5.71 -14.44
CA GLU A 11 -0.04 -4.40 -13.83
C GLU A 11 -1.00 -4.47 -12.62
N TYR A 12 -2.12 -5.17 -12.73
CA TYR A 12 -3.03 -5.39 -11.60
C TYR A 12 -2.37 -6.18 -10.45
N VAL A 13 -1.56 -7.20 -10.78
CA VAL A 13 -0.79 -7.96 -9.78
C VAL A 13 0.28 -7.08 -9.11
N SER A 14 0.96 -6.25 -9.88
CA SER A 14 1.93 -5.27 -9.36
C SER A 14 1.26 -4.28 -8.41
N LEU A 15 0.08 -3.75 -8.77
CA LEU A 15 -0.73 -2.88 -7.91
C LEU A 15 -1.12 -3.58 -6.60
N GLY A 16 -1.55 -4.84 -6.67
CA GLY A 16 -1.86 -5.62 -5.47
C GLY A 16 -0.65 -5.80 -4.55
N GLY A 17 0.52 -6.05 -5.12
CA GLY A 17 1.79 -6.12 -4.38
C GLY A 17 2.18 -4.77 -3.74
N GLU A 18 2.00 -3.67 -4.47
CA GLU A 18 2.29 -2.32 -4.00
C GLU A 18 1.36 -1.93 -2.84
N ILE A 19 0.07 -2.26 -2.92
CA ILE A 19 -0.91 -2.08 -1.82
C ILE A 19 -0.53 -2.92 -0.60
N ALA A 20 -0.20 -4.20 -0.80
CA ALA A 20 0.21 -5.08 0.29
C ALA A 20 1.48 -4.58 0.98
N ALA A 21 2.47 -4.09 0.22
CA ALA A 21 3.68 -3.48 0.76
C ALA A 21 3.36 -2.16 1.51
N ALA A 22 2.57 -1.28 0.91
CA ALA A 22 2.20 0.01 1.47
C ALA A 22 1.45 -0.11 2.81
N LEU A 23 0.71 -1.20 3.01
CA LEU A 23 0.01 -1.48 4.27
C LEU A 23 0.89 -2.26 5.27
N SER A 24 1.58 -3.32 4.83
CA SER A 24 2.35 -4.20 5.73
C SER A 24 3.57 -3.52 6.33
N ILE A 25 4.28 -2.68 5.57
CA ILE A 25 5.50 -1.99 6.03
C ILE A 25 5.22 -1.10 7.25
N PRO A 26 4.30 -0.11 7.21
CA PRO A 26 4.08 0.78 8.34
C PRO A 26 3.47 0.05 9.55
N ILE A 27 2.65 -0.98 9.34
CA ILE A 27 2.08 -1.79 10.43
C ILE A 27 3.16 -2.61 11.13
N PHE A 28 4.02 -3.29 10.36
CA PHE A 28 5.11 -4.08 10.92
C PHE A 28 6.12 -3.19 11.66
N LEU A 29 6.43 -2.04 11.07
CA LEU A 29 7.32 -1.05 11.66
C LEU A 29 6.71 -0.46 12.94
N GLY A 30 5.42 -0.14 12.95
CA GLY A 30 4.69 0.32 14.14
C GLY A 30 4.68 -0.73 15.26
N TYR A 31 4.44 -1.99 14.93
CA TYR A 31 4.51 -3.10 15.89
C TYR A 31 5.92 -3.29 16.48
N TRP A 32 6.95 -3.23 15.64
CA TRP A 32 8.33 -3.36 16.09
C TRP A 32 8.75 -2.22 17.00
N LEU A 33 8.37 -0.97 16.66
CA LEU A 33 8.62 0.18 17.54
C LEU A 33 7.82 0.08 18.84
N ASP A 34 6.56 -0.34 18.82
CA ASP A 34 5.79 -0.55 20.05
C ASP A 34 6.48 -1.55 20.98
N SER A 35 7.03 -2.63 20.44
CA SER A 35 7.79 -3.62 21.21
C SER A 35 9.11 -3.07 21.75
N TYR A 36 9.74 -2.11 21.08
CA TYR A 36 10.99 -1.49 21.53
C TYR A 36 10.76 -0.42 22.59
N PHE A 37 9.74 0.42 22.44
CA PHE A 37 9.42 1.52 23.36
C PHE A 37 8.48 1.11 24.51
N GLY A 38 7.84 -0.07 24.42
CA GLY A 38 6.85 -0.52 25.40
C GLY A 38 5.54 0.27 25.37
N LEU A 39 5.30 1.05 24.30
CA LEU A 39 4.14 1.93 24.14
C LEU A 39 2.91 1.23 23.53
N SER A 40 2.90 -0.10 23.55
CA SER A 40 1.85 -0.93 22.96
C SER A 40 0.43 -0.50 23.40
N PRO A 41 -0.52 -0.21 22.47
CA PRO A 41 -0.47 -0.37 21.02
C PRO A 41 -0.45 0.95 20.23
N TRP A 42 0.17 2.03 20.75
CA TRP A 42 0.05 3.36 20.14
C TRP A 42 0.77 3.49 18.79
N LEU A 43 1.99 2.99 18.66
CA LEU A 43 2.73 3.08 17.40
C LEU A 43 2.16 2.16 16.33
N LEU A 44 1.59 1.01 16.72
CA LEU A 44 0.82 0.16 15.82
C LEU A 44 -0.43 0.87 15.28
N LEU A 45 -1.18 1.57 16.14
CA LEU A 45 -2.35 2.34 15.71
C LEU A 45 -1.98 3.44 14.71
N VAL A 46 -0.89 4.17 14.98
CA VAL A 46 -0.36 5.17 14.04
C VAL A 46 0.07 4.50 12.73
N GLY A 47 0.75 3.35 12.79
CA GLY A 47 1.14 2.56 11.62
C GLY A 47 -0.07 2.13 10.78
N CYS A 48 -1.17 1.71 11.40
CA CYS A 48 -2.43 1.40 10.72
C CYS A 48 -3.03 2.63 10.03
N VAL A 49 -3.10 3.77 10.70
CA VAL A 49 -3.63 5.02 10.11
C VAL A 49 -2.78 5.44 8.91
N VAL A 50 -1.46 5.37 9.03
CA VAL A 50 -0.53 5.66 7.92
C VAL A 50 -0.71 4.67 6.77
N GLY A 51 -0.89 3.37 7.06
CA GLY A 51 -1.19 2.36 6.04
C GLY A 51 -2.47 2.67 5.27
N ILE A 52 -3.54 3.03 5.98
CA ILE A 52 -4.82 3.43 5.37
C ILE A 52 -4.64 4.66 4.47
N ILE A 53 -3.95 5.70 4.95
CA ILE A 53 -3.68 6.92 4.16
C ILE A 53 -2.90 6.58 2.88
N ASN A 54 -1.91 5.70 2.95
CA ASN A 54 -1.14 5.27 1.77
C ASN A 54 -2.02 4.58 0.72
N ILE A 55 -2.96 3.73 1.15
CA ILE A 55 -3.91 3.09 0.23
C ILE A 55 -4.77 4.15 -0.47
N PHE A 56 -5.30 5.13 0.27
CA PHE A 56 -6.08 6.20 -0.33
C PHE A 56 -5.26 6.99 -1.36
N ILE A 57 -4.02 7.35 -1.05
CA ILE A 57 -3.12 8.05 -1.99
C ILE A 57 -2.89 7.21 -3.26
N LEU A 58 -2.70 5.90 -3.11
CA LEU A 58 -2.49 4.99 -4.24
C LEU A 58 -3.74 4.89 -5.12
N ILE A 59 -4.93 4.81 -4.51
CA ILE A 59 -6.21 4.85 -5.24
C ILE A 59 -6.37 6.16 -5.99
N PHE A 60 -6.13 7.31 -5.35
CA PHE A 60 -6.22 8.61 -6.01
C PHE A 60 -5.23 8.74 -7.17
N ARG A 61 -4.01 8.23 -7.02
CA ARG A 61 -3.02 8.16 -8.11
C ARG A 61 -3.49 7.28 -9.26
N LEU A 62 -4.12 6.14 -8.95
CA LEU A 62 -4.67 5.25 -9.97
C LEU A 62 -5.82 5.93 -10.72
N SER A 63 -6.73 6.60 -10.00
CA SER A 63 -7.83 7.36 -10.62
C SER A 63 -7.33 8.50 -11.51
N ASP A 64 -6.30 9.25 -11.10
CA ASP A 64 -5.72 10.32 -11.91
C ASP A 64 -5.05 9.79 -13.20
N ARG A 65 -4.42 8.60 -13.13
CA ARG A 65 -3.87 7.92 -14.30
C ARG A 65 -4.97 7.52 -15.28
N LEU A 66 -6.04 6.90 -14.79
CA LEU A 66 -7.18 6.49 -15.60
C LEU A 66 -7.94 7.68 -16.23
N ASN A 67 -7.95 8.84 -15.57
CA ASN A 67 -8.60 10.05 -16.09
C ASN A 67 -7.74 10.81 -17.12
N LYS A 68 -6.44 10.50 -17.21
CA LYS A 68 -5.51 11.12 -18.17
C LYS A 68 -5.34 10.33 -19.47
N GLU A 69 -5.86 9.10 -19.52
CA GLU A 69 -6.02 8.31 -20.75
C GLU A 69 -7.35 8.60 -21.43
#